data_AF-A0A150G3F3-F1
#
_entry.id   AF-A0A150G3F3-F1
#
_cell.length_a   1.000
_cell.length_b   1.000
_cell.length_c   1.000
_cell.angle_alpha   90.00
_cell.angle_beta   90.00
_cell.angle_gamma   90.00
#
_symmetry.space_group_name_H-M   'P 1'
#
loop_
_entity.id
_entity.type
_entity.pdbx_description
1 polymer ?
#
loop_
_entity_poly.entity_id
_entity_poly.type
_entity_poly.pdbx_seq_one_letter_code
_entity_poly.pdbx_strand_id
1 'polypeptide(L)'
;MMIQCIALVWLVAPLSLWRVEAAPGNYTRDDLAVSFPTHVGNVALIEASRAWRRGLRTHVVIGGGIDVEALRITGGPQGESYTQLPRFPGHPVVIGHALAPLFALEAIRDFKWLLLGDDDTICKCRVPPAVLQLINEAGLNADDPHLLHDFLFYCSNPSKIDDCSGPIDVDRRCLPCPAGAKSCPCRLPPGCTQPDNWAFHNCSQRARVVVYGGVGVIYSVGLLRKMAADPSFYFSLVFRDVVPSEPWAVLVTSPMAP
;
A
#
# COMPACT_ATOMS: atom_id res chain seq x y z
N MET A 1 11.26 22.53 -67.72
CA MET A 1 10.39 23.03 -66.64
C MET A 1 10.23 21.88 -65.64
N MET A 2 11.05 21.89 -64.59
CA MET A 2 11.06 20.87 -63.54
C MET A 2 11.20 21.63 -62.21
N ILE A 3 10.17 21.55 -61.38
CA ILE A 3 10.10 22.20 -60.07
C ILE A 3 10.66 21.20 -59.05
N GLN A 4 11.76 21.57 -58.40
CA GLN A 4 12.37 20.83 -57.28
C GLN A 4 11.53 21.01 -56.01
N CYS A 5 11.13 19.89 -55.41
CA CYS A 5 10.59 19.83 -54.05
C CYS A 5 11.71 19.99 -53.01
N ILE A 6 11.59 20.97 -52.12
CA ILE A 6 12.40 21.12 -50.90
C ILE A 6 11.67 20.37 -49.78
N ALA A 7 12.30 19.32 -49.24
CA ALA A 7 11.86 18.64 -48.03
C ALA A 7 12.46 19.36 -46.81
N LEU A 8 11.61 19.96 -45.98
CA LEU A 8 11.99 20.50 -44.68
C LEU A 8 11.92 19.37 -43.65
N VAL A 9 13.07 18.86 -43.20
CA VAL A 9 13.17 17.91 -42.09
C VAL A 9 13.16 18.70 -40.78
N TRP A 10 12.07 18.61 -40.02
CA TRP A 10 12.06 19.04 -38.63
C TRP A 10 12.75 17.97 -37.77
N LEU A 11 13.94 18.31 -37.27
CA LEU A 11 14.60 17.59 -36.18
C LEU A 11 13.81 17.87 -34.89
N VAL A 12 12.87 16.98 -34.56
CA VAL A 12 12.35 16.88 -33.19
C VAL A 12 13.39 16.12 -32.37
N ALA A 13 14.24 16.85 -31.67
CA ALA A 13 15.07 16.25 -30.63
C ALA A 13 14.12 15.68 -29.55
N PRO A 14 14.28 14.42 -29.11
CA PRO A 14 13.57 13.95 -27.95
C PRO A 14 14.09 14.73 -26.75
N LEU A 15 13.24 15.58 -26.18
CA LEU A 15 13.40 16.04 -24.82
C LEU A 15 13.27 14.81 -23.92
N SER A 16 14.40 14.14 -23.69
CA SER A 16 14.56 13.21 -22.59
C SER A 16 14.39 14.04 -21.32
N LEU A 17 13.14 14.15 -20.85
CA LEU A 17 12.83 14.45 -19.48
C LEU A 17 13.46 13.33 -18.66
N TRP A 18 14.71 13.55 -18.25
CA TRP A 18 15.34 12.80 -17.18
C TRP A 18 14.48 13.05 -15.94
N ARG A 19 13.50 12.20 -15.70
CA ARG A 19 12.97 12.04 -14.35
C ARG A 19 14.15 11.59 -13.52
N VAL A 20 14.61 12.48 -12.66
CA VAL A 20 15.50 12.12 -11.56
C VAL A 20 14.72 11.11 -10.74
N GLU A 21 15.00 9.83 -10.93
CA GLU A 21 14.53 8.80 -10.02
C GLU A 21 15.08 9.16 -8.64
N ALA A 22 14.18 9.37 -7.68
CA ALA A 22 14.58 9.64 -6.31
C ALA A 22 15.50 8.50 -5.86
N ALA A 23 16.76 8.85 -5.54
CA ALA A 23 17.67 7.90 -4.91
C ALA A 23 17.01 7.39 -3.62
N PRO A 24 17.22 6.11 -3.23
CA PRO A 24 16.70 5.58 -1.98
C PRO A 24 16.99 6.54 -0.83
N GLY A 25 15.95 6.94 -0.10
CA GLY A 25 16.07 7.86 1.01
C GLY A 25 15.84 9.35 0.72
N ASN A 26 15.42 9.74 -0.49
CA ASN A 26 15.09 11.13 -0.84
C ASN A 26 13.67 11.30 -1.43
N TYR A 27 12.67 10.67 -0.82
CA TYR A 27 11.27 10.80 -1.22
C TYR A 27 10.66 12.11 -0.75
N THR A 28 9.77 12.63 -1.57
CA THR A 28 8.99 13.85 -1.36
C THR A 28 7.51 13.54 -1.22
N ARG A 29 6.70 14.56 -0.91
CA ARG A 29 5.24 14.40 -0.85
C ARG A 29 4.66 13.87 -2.17
N ASP A 30 5.25 14.27 -3.30
CA ASP A 30 4.80 13.84 -4.62
C ASP A 30 5.04 12.35 -4.83
N ASP A 31 5.91 11.69 -4.07
CA ASP A 31 6.15 10.25 -4.16
C ASP A 31 5.10 9.42 -3.40
N LEU A 32 4.22 10.06 -2.62
CA LEU A 32 3.16 9.42 -1.86
C LEU A 32 1.83 9.39 -2.63
N ALA A 33 1.06 8.33 -2.41
CA ALA A 33 -0.32 8.19 -2.78
C ALA A 33 -1.15 7.68 -1.59
N VAL A 34 -2.46 7.88 -1.64
CA VAL A 34 -3.40 7.40 -0.60
C VAL A 34 -4.46 6.52 -1.24
N SER A 35 -4.84 5.44 -0.57
CA SER A 35 -6.05 4.70 -0.92
C SER A 35 -6.80 4.21 0.30
N PHE A 36 -8.12 4.13 0.18
CA PHE A 36 -8.99 3.58 1.22
C PHE A 36 -10.33 3.16 0.59
N PRO A 37 -10.98 2.13 1.15
CA PRO A 37 -12.38 1.84 0.83
C PRO A 37 -13.32 2.78 1.58
N THR A 38 -14.51 2.99 1.03
CA THR A 38 -15.63 3.62 1.73
C THR A 38 -16.95 2.99 1.31
N HIS A 39 -18.03 3.37 1.99
CA HIS A 39 -19.38 2.92 1.71
C HIS A 39 -20.37 4.09 1.81
N VAL A 40 -21.62 3.85 1.39
CA VAL A 40 -22.64 4.89 1.24
C VAL A 40 -22.88 5.74 2.52
N GLY A 41 -22.72 5.14 3.70
CA GLY A 41 -22.86 5.83 4.98
C GLY A 41 -21.72 6.81 5.30
N ASN A 42 -20.57 6.67 4.65
CA ASN A 42 -19.34 7.36 5.01
C ASN A 42 -18.82 8.32 3.92
N VAL A 43 -19.63 8.62 2.90
CA VAL A 43 -19.21 9.52 1.80
C VAL A 43 -18.72 10.89 2.31
N ALA A 44 -19.34 11.42 3.36
CA ALA A 44 -18.92 12.68 3.99
C ALA A 44 -17.48 12.63 4.55
N LEU A 45 -16.97 11.43 4.90
CA LEU A 45 -15.60 11.24 5.37
C LEU A 45 -14.57 11.38 4.24
N ILE A 46 -14.95 11.10 2.98
CA ILE A 46 -14.10 11.41 1.83
C ILE A 46 -13.80 12.90 1.80
N GLU A 47 -14.82 13.74 2.00
CA GLU A 47 -14.65 15.19 1.97
C GLU A 47 -13.89 15.70 3.19
N ALA A 48 -14.25 15.22 4.39
CA ALA A 48 -13.58 15.60 5.63
C ALA A 48 -12.09 15.24 5.61
N SER A 49 -11.73 14.09 5.03
CA SER A 49 -10.33 13.63 4.94
C SER A 49 -9.47 14.49 4.01
N ARG A 50 -10.05 15.27 3.08
CA ARG A 50 -9.30 16.14 2.13
C ARG A 50 -8.31 17.07 2.84
N ALA A 51 -8.61 17.49 4.07
CA ALA A 51 -7.75 18.38 4.84
C ALA A 51 -6.35 17.79 5.09
N TRP A 52 -6.24 16.52 5.47
CA TRP A 52 -4.95 15.91 5.82
C TRP A 52 -4.20 15.38 4.59
N ARG A 53 -4.94 14.92 3.57
CA ARG A 53 -4.38 14.38 2.32
C ARG A 53 -4.28 15.40 1.19
N ARG A 54 -4.44 16.70 1.48
CA ARG A 54 -4.34 17.79 0.49
C ARG A 54 -3.08 17.68 -0.36
N GLY A 55 -3.22 17.68 -1.68
CA GLY A 55 -2.09 17.57 -2.62
C GLY A 55 -1.50 16.16 -2.72
N LEU A 56 -2.11 15.14 -2.11
CA LEU A 56 -1.79 13.74 -2.37
C LEU A 56 -2.76 13.17 -3.40
N ARG A 57 -2.21 12.42 -4.37
CA ARG A 57 -3.02 11.61 -5.28
C ARG A 57 -3.76 10.56 -4.44
N THR A 58 -5.07 10.51 -4.59
CA THR A 58 -5.93 9.64 -3.78
C THR A 58 -6.77 8.74 -4.67
N HIS A 59 -6.86 7.46 -4.34
CA HIS A 59 -7.77 6.52 -4.98
C HIS A 59 -8.75 5.94 -3.96
N VAL A 60 -10.04 6.16 -4.16
CA VAL A 60 -11.08 5.72 -3.24
C VAL A 60 -11.86 4.57 -3.84
N VAL A 61 -11.96 3.45 -3.10
CA VAL A 61 -12.76 2.29 -3.50
C VAL A 61 -14.16 2.43 -2.94
N ILE A 62 -15.14 2.50 -3.82
CA ILE A 62 -16.52 2.83 -3.49
C ILE A 62 -17.37 1.56 -3.41
N GLY A 63 -17.95 1.29 -2.23
CA GLY A 63 -18.98 0.25 -2.07
C GLY A 63 -20.24 0.51 -2.90
N GLY A 64 -21.12 -0.48 -3.00
CA GLY A 64 -22.36 -0.36 -3.78
C GLY A 64 -23.30 0.75 -3.29
N GLY A 65 -24.06 1.37 -4.20
CA GLY A 65 -25.12 2.32 -3.87
C GLY A 65 -24.71 3.80 -3.83
N ILE A 66 -23.54 4.15 -4.38
CA ILE A 66 -23.07 5.54 -4.51
C ILE A 66 -22.95 5.91 -6.00
N ASP A 67 -23.30 7.15 -6.34
CA ASP A 67 -23.02 7.72 -7.65
C ASP A 67 -21.55 8.10 -7.76
N VAL A 68 -20.75 7.20 -8.34
CA VAL A 68 -19.32 7.40 -8.54
C VAL A 68 -19.01 8.54 -9.51
N GLU A 69 -19.91 8.84 -10.44
CA GLU A 69 -19.67 9.91 -11.42
C GLU A 69 -19.81 11.29 -10.77
N ALA A 70 -20.80 11.47 -9.89
CA ALA A 70 -20.89 12.66 -9.05
C ALA A 70 -19.64 12.86 -8.18
N LEU A 71 -19.09 11.77 -7.63
CA LEU A 71 -17.83 11.83 -6.88
C LEU A 71 -16.65 12.24 -7.75
N ARG A 72 -16.53 11.72 -8.98
CA ARG A 72 -15.46 12.11 -9.90
C ARG A 72 -15.49 13.60 -10.23
N ILE A 73 -16.68 14.17 -10.43
CA ILE A 73 -16.85 15.61 -10.72
C ILE A 73 -16.34 16.46 -9.55
N THR A 74 -16.67 16.08 -8.31
CA THR A 74 -16.33 16.87 -7.11
C THR A 74 -14.91 16.60 -6.60
N GLY A 75 -14.43 15.37 -6.71
CA GLY A 75 -13.12 14.93 -6.22
C GLY A 75 -11.98 15.09 -7.22
N GLY A 76 -12.25 15.10 -8.53
CA GLY A 76 -11.22 15.25 -9.57
C GLY A 76 -10.31 16.47 -9.36
N PRO A 77 -10.85 17.68 -9.10
CA PRO A 77 -10.05 18.86 -8.78
C PRO A 77 -9.17 18.72 -7.52
N GLN A 78 -9.45 17.74 -6.65
CA GLN A 78 -8.68 17.45 -5.43
C GLN A 78 -7.61 16.35 -5.66
N GLY A 79 -7.45 15.86 -6.88
CA GLY A 79 -6.55 14.74 -7.19
C GLY A 79 -7.10 13.38 -6.76
N GLU A 80 -8.43 13.25 -6.68
CA GLU A 80 -9.11 11.99 -6.34
C GLU A 80 -9.53 11.22 -7.59
N SER A 81 -9.42 9.90 -7.50
CA SER A 81 -9.94 8.94 -8.46
C SER A 81 -10.77 7.89 -7.74
N TYR A 82 -11.68 7.23 -8.45
CA TYR A 82 -12.69 6.38 -7.85
C TYR A 82 -12.93 5.11 -8.65
N THR A 83 -12.98 3.98 -7.96
CA THR A 83 -13.37 2.67 -8.51
C THR A 83 -14.59 2.16 -7.76
N GLN A 84 -15.63 1.78 -8.50
CA GLN A 84 -16.75 1.04 -7.93
C GLN A 84 -16.31 -0.39 -7.61
N LEU A 85 -16.39 -0.80 -6.36
CA LEU A 85 -16.12 -2.17 -5.95
C LEU A 85 -17.17 -3.10 -6.60
N PRO A 86 -16.74 -4.14 -7.32
CA PRO A 86 -17.65 -5.18 -7.80
C PRO A 86 -18.40 -5.83 -6.64
N ARG A 87 -19.62 -6.29 -6.87
CA ARG A 87 -20.34 -7.06 -5.85
C ARG A 87 -19.73 -8.45 -5.76
N PHE A 88 -19.32 -8.85 -4.56
CA PHE A 88 -18.84 -10.20 -4.25
C PHE A 88 -19.81 -10.90 -3.28
N PRO A 89 -20.89 -11.54 -3.78
CA PRO A 89 -21.86 -12.24 -2.93
C PRO A 89 -21.19 -13.29 -2.04
N GLY A 90 -21.55 -13.34 -0.76
CA GLY A 90 -21.00 -14.32 0.19
C GLY A 90 -19.60 -14.01 0.70
N HIS A 91 -19.01 -12.88 0.30
CA HIS A 91 -17.68 -12.47 0.74
C HIS A 91 -17.76 -11.26 1.69
N PRO A 92 -16.76 -11.05 2.57
CA PRO A 92 -16.84 -10.05 3.61
C PRO A 92 -16.61 -8.64 3.08
N VAL A 93 -17.10 -7.66 3.84
CA VAL A 93 -16.99 -6.22 3.51
C VAL A 93 -15.53 -5.76 3.36
N VAL A 94 -14.58 -6.45 4.02
CA VAL A 94 -13.15 -6.13 3.99
C VAL A 94 -12.48 -6.30 2.63
N ILE A 95 -13.12 -6.95 1.64
CA ILE A 95 -12.59 -7.06 0.28
C ILE A 95 -12.25 -5.69 -0.30
N GLY A 96 -13.05 -4.66 -0.01
CA GLY A 96 -12.75 -3.31 -0.50
C GLY A 96 -11.38 -2.81 -0.05
N HIS A 97 -11.05 -3.03 1.23
CA HIS A 97 -9.76 -2.68 1.80
C HIS A 97 -8.63 -3.50 1.17
N ALA A 98 -8.90 -4.79 0.98
CA ALA A 98 -7.95 -5.72 0.40
C ALA A 98 -7.64 -5.42 -1.06
N LEU A 99 -8.65 -5.04 -1.86
CA LEU A 99 -8.55 -4.69 -3.29
C LEU A 99 -8.00 -3.28 -3.57
N ALA A 100 -8.08 -2.38 -2.59
CA ALA A 100 -7.70 -0.98 -2.74
C ALA A 100 -6.27 -0.75 -3.25
N PRO A 101 -5.23 -1.48 -2.80
CA PRO A 101 -3.88 -1.29 -3.31
C PRO A 101 -3.72 -1.57 -4.80
N LEU A 102 -4.41 -2.59 -5.34
CA LEU A 102 -4.34 -2.87 -6.78
C LEU A 102 -5.10 -1.84 -7.60
N PHE A 103 -6.30 -1.44 -7.16
CA PHE A 103 -7.03 -0.37 -7.85
C PHE A 103 -6.26 0.95 -7.83
N ALA A 104 -5.57 1.26 -6.74
CA ALA A 104 -4.70 2.43 -6.66
C ALA A 104 -3.48 2.32 -7.59
N LEU A 105 -2.86 1.14 -7.69
CA LEU A 105 -1.74 0.91 -8.63
C LEU A 105 -2.16 1.14 -10.09
N GLU A 106 -3.37 0.75 -10.45
CA GLU A 106 -3.91 0.97 -11.80
C GLU A 106 -4.29 2.44 -12.04
N ALA A 107 -4.93 3.08 -11.06
CA ALA A 107 -5.50 4.42 -11.21
C ALA A 107 -4.48 5.55 -11.05
N ILE A 108 -3.47 5.39 -10.18
CA ILE A 108 -2.51 6.43 -9.85
C ILE A 108 -1.18 6.11 -10.53
N ARG A 109 -0.76 6.97 -11.46
CA ARG A 109 0.56 6.88 -12.09
C ARG A 109 1.62 7.48 -11.19
N ASP A 110 2.84 6.95 -11.27
CA ASP A 110 4.07 7.60 -10.80
C ASP A 110 4.14 7.89 -9.29
N PHE A 111 3.59 7.03 -8.44
CA PHE A 111 3.86 7.05 -7.01
C PHE A 111 4.91 5.99 -6.64
N LYS A 112 5.57 6.19 -5.50
CA LYS A 112 6.57 5.28 -4.95
C LYS A 112 6.06 4.56 -3.71
N TRP A 113 5.21 5.22 -2.92
CA TRP A 113 4.64 4.67 -1.69
C TRP A 113 3.13 4.92 -1.62
N LEU A 114 2.37 3.90 -1.26
CA LEU A 114 0.92 3.97 -1.07
C LEU A 114 0.57 3.86 0.42
N LEU A 115 -0.16 4.85 0.93
CA LEU A 115 -0.77 4.83 2.25
C LEU A 115 -2.18 4.24 2.13
N LEU A 116 -2.38 3.05 2.68
CA LEU A 116 -3.68 2.40 2.81
C LEU A 116 -4.23 2.67 4.21
N GLY A 117 -5.52 3.01 4.30
CA GLY A 117 -6.23 3.15 5.58
C GLY A 117 -7.74 2.95 5.39
N ASP A 118 -8.51 3.20 6.44
CA ASP A 118 -9.97 3.29 6.36
C ASP A 118 -10.43 4.74 6.13
N ASP A 119 -11.70 4.92 5.76
CA ASP A 119 -12.30 6.23 5.53
C ASP A 119 -12.45 7.09 6.81
N ASP A 120 -12.47 6.44 7.97
CA ASP A 120 -12.47 7.06 9.30
C ASP A 120 -11.09 7.10 9.95
N THR A 121 -10.04 6.61 9.27
CA THR A 121 -8.68 6.71 9.75
C THR A 121 -8.26 8.18 9.69
N ILE A 122 -8.49 8.91 10.79
CA ILE A 122 -7.96 10.26 10.98
C ILE A 122 -6.45 10.12 11.17
N CYS A 123 -5.75 10.09 10.05
CA CYS A 123 -4.36 10.44 10.01
C CYS A 123 -4.25 11.89 10.49
N LYS A 124 -3.90 12.11 11.77
CA LYS A 124 -3.50 13.44 12.27
C LYS A 124 -2.61 14.08 11.19
N CYS A 125 -2.75 15.39 10.94
CA CYS A 125 -2.11 16.13 9.83
C CYS A 125 -0.57 16.00 9.68
N ARG A 126 0.09 15.17 10.49
CA ARG A 126 1.50 14.82 10.47
C ARG A 126 1.83 13.45 9.85
N VAL A 127 0.85 12.67 9.37
CA VAL A 127 1.15 11.34 8.80
C VAL A 127 2.06 11.42 7.58
N PRO A 128 1.76 12.19 6.51
CA PRO A 128 2.65 12.19 5.35
C PRO A 128 4.08 12.66 5.70
N PRO A 129 4.29 13.74 6.48
CA PRO A 129 5.63 14.09 6.96
C PRO A 129 6.32 12.99 7.78
N ALA A 130 5.61 12.33 8.69
CA ALA A 130 6.17 11.25 9.51
C ALA A 130 6.52 10.01 8.68
N VAL A 131 5.69 9.67 7.70
CA VAL A 131 5.97 8.58 6.75
C VAL A 131 7.21 8.90 5.93
N LEU A 132 7.30 10.11 5.35
CA LEU A 132 8.48 10.53 4.60
C LEU A 132 9.75 10.48 5.44
N GLN A 133 9.68 10.97 6.69
CA GLN A 133 10.79 10.88 7.62
C GLN A 133 11.20 9.42 7.84
N LEU A 134 10.24 8.54 8.16
CA LEU A 134 10.49 7.12 8.39
C LEU A 134 11.18 6.44 7.21
N ILE A 135 10.62 6.57 6.00
CA ILE A 135 11.16 5.88 4.81
C ILE A 135 12.50 6.47 4.37
N ASN A 136 12.69 7.78 4.55
CA ASN A 136 13.93 8.46 4.16
C ASN A 136 15.07 8.14 5.12
N GLU A 137 14.83 8.25 6.43
CA GLU A 137 15.83 7.92 7.45
C GLU A 137 16.21 6.43 7.41
N ALA A 138 15.25 5.56 7.10
CA ALA A 138 15.51 4.14 6.92
C ALA A 138 16.22 3.79 5.59
N GLY A 139 16.32 4.74 4.65
CA GLY A 139 16.95 4.53 3.34
C GLY A 139 16.27 3.45 2.50
N LEU A 140 14.95 3.30 2.62
CA LEU A 140 14.22 2.22 1.93
C LEU A 140 14.12 2.52 0.43
N ASN A 141 14.27 1.50 -0.41
CA ASN A 141 14.08 1.63 -1.86
C ASN A 141 12.64 1.26 -2.23
N ALA A 142 11.91 2.16 -2.87
CA ALA A 142 10.52 1.95 -3.23
C ALA A 142 10.31 0.86 -4.29
N ASP A 143 11.34 0.51 -5.07
CA ASP A 143 11.27 -0.58 -6.04
C ASP A 143 11.53 -1.96 -5.42
N ASP A 144 12.03 -2.00 -4.17
CA ASP A 144 12.10 -3.23 -3.38
C ASP A 144 10.75 -3.54 -2.72
N PRO A 145 10.40 -4.82 -2.48
CA PRO A 145 9.10 -5.21 -1.95
C PRO A 145 9.01 -4.97 -0.43
N HIS A 146 8.64 -3.75 -0.05
CA HIS A 146 8.36 -3.35 1.32
C HIS A 146 6.87 -3.22 1.60
N LEU A 147 6.48 -3.66 2.79
CA LEU A 147 5.26 -3.28 3.47
C LEU A 147 5.65 -2.76 4.87
N LEU A 148 4.97 -1.72 5.35
CA LEU A 148 5.16 -1.18 6.70
C LEU A 148 3.79 -1.04 7.37
N HIS A 149 3.73 -1.34 8.67
CA HIS A 149 2.53 -1.18 9.48
C HIS A 149 2.95 -0.98 10.94
N ASP A 150 2.10 -0.44 11.78
CA ASP A 150 2.37 -0.25 13.21
C ASP A 150 1.49 -1.14 14.11
N PHE A 151 0.67 -2.02 13.50
CA PHE A 151 -0.29 -2.85 14.22
C PHE A 151 -0.10 -4.33 13.95
N LEU A 152 0.45 -5.00 14.94
CA LEU A 152 0.71 -6.42 14.91
C LEU A 152 -0.26 -7.17 15.80
N PHE A 153 -0.70 -8.31 15.32
CA PHE A 153 -1.28 -9.36 16.14
C PHE A 153 -0.34 -10.55 16.19
N TYR A 154 -0.32 -11.23 17.33
CA TYR A 154 0.33 -12.51 17.48
C TYR A 154 -0.74 -13.59 17.65
N CYS A 155 -0.83 -14.52 16.71
CA CYS A 155 -1.72 -15.66 16.82
C CYS A 155 -0.90 -16.89 17.21
N SER A 156 -1.14 -17.42 18.40
CA SER A 156 -0.47 -18.64 18.87
C SER A 156 -0.87 -19.86 18.01
N ASN A 157 -2.11 -19.87 17.51
CA ASN A 157 -2.59 -20.77 16.47
C ASN A 157 -3.07 -19.95 15.26
N PRO A 158 -2.36 -19.98 14.12
CA PRO A 158 -2.76 -19.24 12.92
C PRO A 158 -4.15 -19.60 12.41
N SER A 159 -4.65 -20.81 12.72
CA SER A 159 -5.95 -21.30 12.28
C SER A 159 -7.12 -20.86 13.16
N LYS A 160 -6.86 -20.11 14.24
CA LYS A 160 -7.88 -19.64 15.19
C LYS A 160 -7.69 -18.14 15.44
N ILE A 161 -8.57 -17.33 14.87
CA ILE A 161 -8.49 -15.87 15.03
C ILE A 161 -8.71 -15.43 16.49
N ASP A 162 -9.50 -16.20 17.24
CA ASP A 162 -9.75 -15.95 18.67
C ASP A 162 -8.49 -16.15 19.54
N ASP A 163 -7.48 -16.86 19.02
CA ASP A 163 -6.19 -17.10 19.68
C ASP A 163 -5.15 -16.01 19.34
N CYS A 164 -5.57 -14.92 18.70
CA CYS A 164 -4.75 -13.77 18.36
C CYS A 164 -4.77 -12.72 19.48
N SER A 165 -3.58 -12.31 19.93
CA SER A 165 -3.40 -11.20 20.86
C SER A 165 -2.78 -9.98 20.14
N GLY A 166 -3.28 -8.79 20.44
CA GLY A 166 -2.72 -7.54 19.91
C GLY A 166 -3.41 -6.30 20.49
N PRO A 167 -2.86 -5.10 20.24
CA PRO A 167 -1.59 -4.87 19.54
C PRO A 167 -0.39 -5.38 20.35
N ILE A 168 0.61 -5.95 19.67
CA ILE A 168 1.92 -6.23 20.26
C ILE A 168 2.89 -5.09 19.92
N ASP A 169 3.73 -4.74 20.88
CA ASP A 169 4.73 -3.68 20.79
C ASP A 169 6.01 -4.12 20.07
N VAL A 170 6.35 -5.41 20.13
CA VAL A 170 7.56 -5.97 19.52
C VAL A 170 7.25 -7.25 18.75
N ASP A 171 7.63 -7.29 17.47
CA ASP A 171 7.69 -8.53 16.70
C ASP A 171 8.99 -9.26 17.03
N ARG A 172 8.84 -10.40 17.70
CA ARG A 172 9.96 -11.22 18.19
C ARG A 172 10.78 -11.88 17.07
N ARG A 173 10.32 -11.79 15.82
CA ARG A 173 11.03 -12.29 14.65
C ARG A 173 12.05 -11.30 14.12
N CYS A 174 11.96 -10.03 14.53
CA CYS A 174 12.82 -8.97 14.05
C CYS A 174 14.27 -9.21 14.45
N LEU A 175 15.16 -9.00 13.49
CA LEU A 175 16.58 -8.85 13.75
C LEU A 175 16.81 -7.56 14.57
N PRO A 176 17.82 -7.55 15.47
CA PRO A 176 18.18 -6.37 16.22
C PRO A 176 18.63 -5.24 15.29
N CYS A 177 18.39 -4.00 15.70
CA CYS A 177 18.86 -2.85 14.95
C CYS A 177 20.39 -2.80 14.86
N PRO A 178 20.95 -2.27 13.76
CA PRO A 178 22.39 -2.02 13.67
C PRO A 178 22.88 -1.15 14.83
N ALA A 179 24.09 -1.43 15.33
CA ALA A 179 24.67 -0.65 16.42
C ALA A 179 24.70 0.85 16.09
N GLY A 180 24.19 1.68 17.00
CA GLY A 180 24.13 3.14 16.84
C GLY A 180 22.87 3.68 16.13
N ALA A 181 22.00 2.82 15.61
CA ALA A 181 20.69 3.24 15.12
C ALA A 181 19.77 3.60 16.30
N LYS A 182 19.13 4.78 16.26
CA LYS A 182 18.13 5.19 17.26
C LYS A 182 16.80 4.47 17.10
N SER A 183 16.49 4.09 15.87
CA SER A 183 15.35 3.28 15.48
C SER A 183 15.70 2.63 14.15
N CYS A 184 15.14 1.46 13.88
CA CYS A 184 15.22 0.85 12.55
C CYS A 184 13.92 0.09 12.27
N PRO A 185 13.53 -0.01 10.99
CA PRO A 185 12.49 -0.95 10.63
C PRO A 185 12.93 -2.36 10.99
N CYS A 186 12.05 -3.12 11.62
CA CYS A 186 12.22 -4.53 11.82
C CYS A 186 12.51 -5.25 10.49
N ARG A 187 13.61 -5.99 10.49
CA ARG A 187 14.03 -6.85 9.38
C ARG A 187 13.86 -8.29 9.81
N LEU A 188 13.19 -9.10 9.02
CA LEU A 188 13.12 -10.53 9.30
C LEU A 188 14.40 -11.24 8.81
N PRO A 189 14.76 -12.36 9.44
CA PRO A 189 15.89 -13.16 8.99
C PRO A 189 15.60 -13.77 7.61
N PRO A 190 16.64 -14.10 6.81
CA PRO A 190 16.48 -14.64 5.45
C PRO A 190 15.53 -15.85 5.33
N GLY A 191 15.48 -16.72 6.35
CA GLY A 191 14.56 -17.87 6.40
C GLY A 191 13.09 -17.52 6.64
N CYS A 192 12.82 -16.27 7.03
CA CYS A 192 11.50 -15.68 7.20
C CYS A 192 11.21 -14.62 6.12
N THR A 193 12.03 -14.51 5.07
CA THR A 193 11.84 -13.60 3.93
C THR A 193 12.10 -14.38 2.63
N GLN A 194 11.19 -15.26 2.21
CA GLN A 194 11.41 -16.09 1.02
C GLN A 194 10.48 -15.71 -0.16
N PRO A 195 11.00 -15.78 -1.40
CA PRO A 195 10.29 -15.44 -2.64
C PRO A 195 9.35 -16.54 -3.18
N ASP A 196 9.20 -17.67 -2.51
CA ASP A 196 8.49 -18.89 -2.96
C ASP A 196 7.03 -18.95 -2.46
N ASN A 197 6.17 -18.08 -2.97
CA ASN A 197 4.75 -18.05 -2.57
C ASN A 197 4.53 -17.92 -1.04
N TRP A 198 5.50 -17.31 -0.34
CA TRP A 198 5.40 -16.93 1.07
C TRP A 198 5.21 -18.14 2.01
N ALA A 199 5.91 -19.25 1.73
CA ALA A 199 5.89 -20.44 2.56
C ALA A 199 6.90 -20.33 3.73
N PHE A 200 6.40 -20.08 4.94
CA PHE A 200 7.24 -19.80 6.14
C PHE A 200 7.71 -21.05 6.91
N HIS A 201 7.89 -22.19 6.24
CA HIS A 201 8.21 -23.46 6.91
C HIS A 201 9.50 -23.39 7.75
N ASN A 202 10.44 -22.52 7.35
CA ASN A 202 11.76 -22.36 7.96
C ASN A 202 11.82 -21.21 9.00
N CYS A 203 10.72 -20.50 9.23
CA CYS A 203 10.67 -19.44 10.23
C CYS A 203 10.39 -20.04 11.61
N SER A 204 11.31 -19.84 12.56
CA SER A 204 11.21 -20.40 13.92
C SER A 204 10.00 -19.88 14.70
N GLN A 205 9.49 -18.70 14.33
CA GLN A 205 8.32 -18.08 14.93
C GLN A 205 7.29 -17.77 13.84
N ARG A 206 6.12 -18.38 13.98
CA ARG A 206 4.96 -18.14 13.09
C ARG A 206 4.12 -17.04 13.75
N ALA A 207 3.93 -15.92 13.08
CA ALA A 207 3.06 -14.83 13.54
C ALA A 207 2.32 -14.23 12.35
N ARG A 208 1.04 -13.91 12.52
CA ARG A 208 0.19 -13.37 11.46
C ARG A 208 0.16 -11.86 11.55
N VAL A 209 0.52 -11.18 10.45
CA VAL A 209 0.20 -9.77 10.32
C VAL A 209 -1.19 -9.66 9.70
N VAL A 210 -2.13 -9.08 10.44
CA VAL A 210 -3.43 -8.69 9.87
C VAL A 210 -3.24 -7.30 9.29
N VAL A 211 -3.37 -7.18 7.96
CA VAL A 211 -3.26 -5.92 7.22
C VAL A 211 -4.62 -5.21 7.06
N TYR A 212 -5.62 -5.65 7.81
CA TYR A 212 -7.01 -5.20 7.74
C TYR A 212 -7.47 -4.64 9.10
N GLY A 213 -8.15 -3.49 9.10
CA GLY A 213 -8.91 -3.00 10.27
C GLY A 213 -8.38 -1.72 10.92
N GLY A 214 -8.60 -0.55 10.30
CA GLY A 214 -8.39 0.77 10.89
C GLY A 214 -6.93 1.23 10.98
N VAL A 215 -6.00 0.39 10.55
CA VAL A 215 -4.56 0.60 10.71
C VAL A 215 -3.98 1.09 9.40
N GLY A 216 -3.20 2.16 9.48
CA GLY A 216 -2.45 2.66 8.33
C GLY A 216 -1.40 1.65 7.88
N VAL A 217 -1.48 1.18 6.64
CA VAL A 217 -0.49 0.31 6.01
C VAL A 217 0.22 1.07 4.90
N ILE A 218 1.54 0.92 4.78
CA ILE A 218 2.35 1.59 3.77
C ILE A 218 2.93 0.54 2.83
N TYR A 219 2.58 0.62 1.55
CA TYR A 219 3.10 -0.26 0.50
C TYR A 219 4.15 0.47 -0.33
N SER A 220 5.24 -0.20 -0.63
CA SER A 220 6.15 0.19 -1.71
C SER A 220 5.54 -0.15 -3.08
N VAL A 221 5.86 0.63 -4.10
CA VAL A 221 5.42 0.32 -5.48
C VAL A 221 6.03 -0.99 -5.99
N GLY A 222 7.24 -1.35 -5.55
CA GLY A 222 7.88 -2.63 -5.84
C GLY A 222 7.06 -3.82 -5.35
N LEU A 223 6.55 -3.75 -4.11
CA LEU A 223 5.64 -4.77 -3.60
C LEU A 223 4.37 -4.83 -4.43
N LEU A 224 3.69 -3.70 -4.66
CA LEU A 224 2.43 -3.65 -5.39
C LEU A 224 2.55 -4.25 -6.80
N ARG A 225 3.64 -3.94 -7.52
CA ARG A 225 3.92 -4.53 -8.84
C ARG A 225 4.12 -6.04 -8.76
N LYS A 226 4.83 -6.53 -7.75
CA LYS A 226 4.98 -7.97 -7.50
C LYS A 226 3.63 -8.62 -7.20
N MET A 227 2.77 -7.95 -6.43
CA MET A 227 1.41 -8.46 -6.16
C MET A 227 0.56 -8.53 -7.43
N ALA A 228 0.64 -7.51 -8.29
CA ALA A 228 -0.12 -7.45 -9.52
C ALA A 228 0.36 -8.45 -10.58
N ALA A 229 1.65 -8.79 -10.58
CA ALA A 229 2.23 -9.75 -11.51
C ALA A 229 1.77 -11.21 -11.26
N ASP A 230 1.35 -11.52 -10.04
CA ASP A 230 0.83 -12.83 -9.66
C ASP A 230 -0.58 -12.70 -9.05
N PRO A 231 -1.65 -12.89 -9.85
CA PRO A 231 -3.02 -12.84 -9.34
C PRO A 231 -3.28 -13.88 -8.25
N SER A 232 -2.66 -15.07 -8.35
CA SER A 232 -2.85 -16.13 -7.36
C SER A 232 -2.32 -15.71 -5.98
N PHE A 233 -1.21 -14.97 -5.97
CA PHE A 233 -0.66 -14.36 -4.77
C PHE A 233 -1.65 -13.38 -4.12
N TYR A 234 -2.25 -12.48 -4.90
CA TYR A 234 -3.17 -11.49 -4.34
C TYR A 234 -4.48 -12.11 -3.85
N PHE A 235 -5.06 -13.04 -4.62
CA PHE A 235 -6.26 -13.76 -4.18
C PHE A 235 -6.00 -14.54 -2.87
N SER A 236 -4.83 -15.18 -2.73
CA SER A 236 -4.42 -15.88 -1.49
C SER A 236 -4.10 -14.96 -0.32
N LEU A 237 -4.00 -13.64 -0.53
CA LEU A 237 -3.79 -12.62 0.50
C LEU A 237 -5.10 -11.92 0.89
N VAL A 238 -5.94 -11.64 -0.12
CA VAL A 238 -7.26 -10.96 0.01
C VAL A 238 -8.33 -11.89 0.56
N PHE A 239 -8.32 -13.16 0.14
CA PHE A 239 -9.39 -14.11 0.45
C PHE A 239 -8.97 -15.19 1.45
N ARG A 240 -7.72 -15.18 1.92
CA ARG A 240 -7.21 -16.16 2.90
C ARG A 240 -7.98 -16.18 4.20
N ASP A 241 -8.39 -15.00 4.66
CA ASP A 241 -9.16 -14.81 5.90
C ASP A 241 -10.66 -15.13 5.69
N VAL A 242 -11.01 -15.55 4.48
CA VAL A 242 -12.37 -15.82 4.01
C VAL A 242 -12.53 -17.28 3.57
N VAL A 243 -11.44 -17.94 3.18
CA VAL A 243 -11.39 -19.35 2.77
C VAL A 243 -10.73 -20.19 3.88
N PRO A 244 -11.48 -21.02 4.63
CA PRO A 244 -11.01 -21.70 5.85
C PRO A 244 -9.81 -22.67 5.71
N SER A 245 -9.35 -22.99 4.50
CA SER A 245 -8.48 -24.13 4.22
C SER A 245 -7.11 -23.80 3.61
N GLU A 246 -6.77 -22.53 3.38
CA GLU A 246 -5.44 -22.20 2.83
C GLU A 246 -4.39 -22.01 3.95
N PRO A 247 -3.19 -22.62 3.83
CA PRO A 247 -2.12 -22.45 4.81
C PRO A 247 -1.71 -20.98 4.90
N TRP A 248 -1.42 -20.44 6.09
CA TRP A 248 -1.26 -19.01 6.38
C TRP A 248 0.11 -18.44 5.97
N ALA A 249 0.16 -17.26 5.34
CA ALA A 249 1.39 -16.56 5.00
C ALA A 249 1.40 -15.18 5.66
N VAL A 250 2.57 -14.86 6.20
CA VAL A 250 2.90 -13.59 6.81
C VAL A 250 3.31 -12.63 5.70
N LEU A 251 2.60 -11.51 5.55
CA LEU A 251 3.22 -10.36 4.90
C LEU A 251 4.06 -9.66 5.97
N VAL A 252 5.37 -9.69 5.77
CA VAL A 252 6.34 -9.23 6.73
C VAL A 252 6.35 -7.72 6.74
N THR A 253 5.98 -7.15 7.88
CA THR A 253 6.01 -5.72 8.10
C THR A 253 6.46 -5.37 9.49
N SER A 254 7.17 -4.26 9.54
CA SER A 254 8.00 -3.88 10.66
C SER A 254 7.21 -3.16 11.76
N PRO A 255 7.18 -3.65 13.02
CA PRO A 255 7.08 -2.73 14.16
C PRO A 255 8.42 -2.01 14.37
N MET A 256 8.35 -0.78 14.86
CA MET A 256 9.54 -0.10 15.38
C MET A 256 10.04 -0.86 16.61
N ALA A 257 11.27 -1.34 16.57
CA ALA A 257 11.96 -1.77 17.78
C ALA A 257 12.26 -0.53 18.64
N PRO A 258 12.05 -0.58 19.97
CA PRO A 258 12.43 0.48 20.89
C PRO A 258 13.94 0.69 20.99
#